data_AF-A0A1G7AS46-F1
#
_entry.id   AF-A0A1G7AS46-F1
#
_cell.length_a   1.000
_cell.length_b   1.000
_cell.length_c   1.000
_cell.angle_alpha   90.00
_cell.angle_beta   90.00
_cell.angle_gamma   90.00
#
_symmetry.space_group_name_H-M   'P 1'
#
loop_
_entity.id
_entity.type
_entity.pdbx_description
1 polymer ?
#
loop_
_entity_poly.entity_id
_entity_poly.type
_entity_poly.pdbx_seq_one_letter_code
_entity_poly.pdbx_strand_id
1 'polypeptide(L)'
;MTVAPEDLLAAATEYAGLDAEEFRRASAHLAYYAVYHLACETLCLDPARNYQNAKHSVVGDRLRYAQPGSSRLYRMKRYFKTLKDLRIRADYDLAANVSKEEALYAIEIARNIFRAAHP
;
A
#
# COMPACT_ATOMS: atom_id res chain seq x y z
N MET A 1 -7.15 17.59 0.54
CA MET A 1 -6.52 17.08 -0.70
C MET A 1 -6.54 15.56 -0.58
N THR A 2 -7.43 14.89 -1.31
CA THR A 2 -7.43 13.43 -1.40
C THR A 2 -6.57 13.07 -2.61
N VAL A 3 -5.35 12.61 -2.39
CA VAL A 3 -4.49 12.08 -3.45
C VAL A 3 -5.08 10.75 -3.90
N ALA A 4 -5.24 10.53 -5.21
CA ALA A 4 -5.82 9.29 -5.70
C ALA A 4 -4.84 8.11 -5.47
N PRO A 5 -5.35 6.90 -5.16
CA PRO A 5 -4.50 5.71 -4.99
C PRO A 5 -3.55 5.47 -6.18
N GLU A 6 -4.01 5.75 -7.40
CA GLU A 6 -3.27 5.60 -8.65
C GLU A 6 -2.08 6.57 -8.74
N ASP A 7 -2.26 7.82 -8.30
CA ASP A 7 -1.21 8.84 -8.31
C ASP A 7 -0.04 8.42 -7.39
N LEU A 8 -0.36 7.83 -6.24
CA LEU A 8 0.64 7.31 -5.31
C LEU A 8 1.42 6.14 -5.93
N LEU A 9 0.75 5.24 -6.66
CA LEU A 9 1.41 4.12 -7.33
C LEU A 9 2.28 4.58 -8.51
N ALA A 10 1.85 5.62 -9.23
CA ALA A 10 2.64 6.26 -10.29
C ALA A 10 3.92 6.88 -9.70
N ALA A 11 3.80 7.69 -8.65
CA ALA A 11 4.95 8.29 -7.97
C ALA A 11 5.91 7.23 -7.38
N ALA A 12 5.38 6.14 -6.81
CA ALA A 12 6.19 5.02 -6.33
C ALA A 12 7.03 4.39 -7.47
N THR A 13 6.41 4.26 -8.66
CA THR A 13 7.09 3.73 -9.85
C THR A 13 8.22 4.64 -10.31
N GLU A 14 7.98 5.96 -10.33
CA GLU A 14 8.98 6.94 -10.75
C GLU A 14 10.20 6.92 -9.81
N TYR A 15 9.98 6.90 -8.50
CA TYR A 15 11.07 6.85 -7.52
C TYR A 15 11.88 5.55 -7.57
N ALA A 16 11.27 4.42 -7.93
CA ALA A 16 12.04 3.18 -8.08
C ALA A 16 13.00 3.19 -9.29
N GLY A 17 12.84 4.14 -10.21
CA GLY A 17 13.77 4.38 -11.32
C GLY A 17 15.02 5.18 -10.92
N LEU A 18 15.04 5.77 -9.72
CA LEU A 18 16.14 6.58 -9.23
C LEU A 18 17.09 5.75 -8.35
N ASP A 19 18.38 6.04 -8.41
CA ASP A 19 19.40 5.33 -7.66
C ASP A 19 19.76 6.08 -6.37
N ALA A 20 18.99 5.83 -5.31
CA ALA A 20 19.34 6.20 -3.93
C ALA A 20 18.47 5.44 -2.92
N GLU A 21 18.87 5.36 -1.66
CA GLU A 21 18.16 4.59 -0.65
C GLU A 21 16.85 5.27 -0.21
N GLU A 22 16.87 6.60 -0.14
CA GLU A 22 15.72 7.46 0.12
C GLU A 22 14.59 7.25 -0.91
N PHE A 23 14.93 7.05 -2.19
CA PHE A 23 13.93 6.79 -3.22
C PHE A 23 13.34 5.39 -3.11
N ARG A 24 14.13 4.40 -2.68
CA ARG A 24 13.63 3.04 -2.39
C ARG A 24 12.66 3.04 -1.20
N ARG A 25 12.99 3.79 -0.14
CA ARG A 25 12.09 4.00 1.00
C ARG A 25 10.80 4.71 0.59
N ALA A 26 10.92 5.81 -0.16
CA ALA A 26 9.77 6.55 -0.68
C ALA A 26 8.88 5.67 -1.56
N SER A 27 9.48 4.82 -2.39
CA SER A 27 8.76 3.86 -3.23
C SER A 27 7.95 2.86 -2.41
N ALA A 28 8.55 2.26 -1.38
CA ALA A 28 7.87 1.33 -0.48
C ALA A 28 6.73 2.01 0.30
N HIS A 29 6.98 3.22 0.79
CA HIS A 29 5.99 4.05 1.46
C HIS A 29 4.76 4.32 0.56
N LEU A 30 5.01 4.84 -0.64
CA LEU A 30 3.95 5.20 -1.58
C LEU A 30 3.18 3.97 -2.10
N ALA A 31 3.87 2.86 -2.37
CA ALA A 31 3.22 1.61 -2.76
C ALA A 31 2.25 1.09 -1.68
N TYR A 32 2.66 1.17 -0.40
CA TYR A 32 1.77 0.86 0.71
C TYR A 32 0.57 1.81 0.78
N TYR A 33 0.81 3.12 0.70
CA TYR A 33 -0.27 4.12 0.80
C TYR A 33 -1.27 4.03 -0.35
N ALA A 34 -0.82 3.73 -1.56
CA ALA A 34 -1.69 3.43 -2.71
C ALA A 34 -2.66 2.29 -2.37
N VAL A 35 -2.15 1.17 -1.86
CA VAL A 35 -2.98 0.01 -1.48
C VAL A 35 -3.86 0.31 -0.27
N TYR A 36 -3.39 1.10 0.69
CA TYR A 36 -4.16 1.54 1.85
C TYR A 36 -5.36 2.40 1.45
N HIS A 37 -5.17 3.39 0.58
CA HIS A 37 -6.27 4.24 0.12
C HIS A 37 -7.27 3.44 -0.72
N LEU A 38 -6.79 2.57 -1.62
CA LEU A 38 -7.66 1.65 -2.36
C LEU A 38 -8.45 0.69 -1.45
N ALA A 39 -7.82 0.21 -0.36
CA ALA A 39 -8.51 -0.61 0.63
C ALA A 39 -9.57 0.19 1.39
N CYS A 40 -9.28 1.44 1.74
CA CYS A 40 -10.26 2.34 2.35
C CYS A 40 -11.46 2.55 1.42
N GLU A 41 -11.23 2.83 0.13
CA GLU A 41 -12.30 2.97 -0.87
C GLU A 41 -13.12 1.68 -1.00
N THR A 42 -12.46 0.53 -1.13
CA THR A 42 -13.12 -0.77 -1.27
C THR A 42 -13.97 -1.14 -0.05
N LEU A 43 -13.56 -0.71 1.15
CA LEU A 43 -14.25 -0.98 2.41
C LEU A 43 -15.18 0.15 2.85
N CYS A 44 -15.40 1.16 2.00
CA CYS A 44 -16.19 2.36 2.30
C CYS A 44 -15.74 3.06 3.59
N LEU A 45 -14.42 3.14 3.80
CA LEU A 45 -13.79 3.85 4.92
C LEU A 45 -13.34 5.23 4.49
N ASP A 46 -13.60 6.23 5.33
CA ASP A 46 -13.17 7.61 5.08
C ASP A 46 -12.02 8.00 6.04
N PRO A 47 -10.76 7.97 5.59
CA PRO A 47 -9.63 8.39 6.42
C PRO A 47 -9.58 9.88 6.71
N ALA A 48 -10.24 10.72 5.91
CA ALA A 48 -10.24 12.17 6.07
C ALA A 48 -11.28 12.63 7.11
N ARG A 49 -12.47 12.00 7.13
CA ARG A 49 -13.57 12.36 8.04
C ARG A 49 -13.71 11.43 9.23
N ASN A 50 -13.21 10.19 9.14
CA ASN A 50 -13.32 9.19 10.20
C ASN A 50 -12.02 8.40 10.37
N TYR A 51 -10.95 9.12 10.69
CA TYR A 51 -9.62 8.53 10.87
C TYR A 51 -9.59 7.37 11.88
N GLN A 52 -10.38 7.42 12.96
CA GLN A 52 -10.43 6.34 13.95
C GLN A 52 -10.80 4.98 13.33
N ASN A 53 -11.73 4.97 12.37
CA ASN A 53 -12.14 3.77 11.64
C ASN A 53 -11.25 3.43 10.44
N ALA A 54 -10.34 4.33 10.07
CA ALA A 54 -9.39 4.14 8.98
C ALA A 54 -7.94 3.93 9.45
N LYS A 55 -7.70 3.78 10.76
CA LYS A 55 -6.36 3.42 11.26
C LYS A 55 -5.81 2.19 10.53
N HIS A 56 -4.51 2.19 10.24
CA HIS A 56 -3.85 1.11 9.50
C HIS A 56 -4.05 -0.30 10.12
N SER A 57 -4.19 -0.40 11.45
CA SER A 57 -4.57 -1.68 12.11
C SER A 57 -6.02 -2.06 11.79
N VAL A 58 -6.95 -1.12 11.93
CA VAL A 58 -8.38 -1.32 11.65
C VAL A 58 -8.62 -1.70 10.19
N VAL A 59 -7.97 -1.03 9.24
CA VAL A 59 -8.07 -1.39 7.81
C VAL A 59 -7.55 -2.82 7.57
N GLY A 60 -6.41 -3.16 8.18
CA GLY A 60 -5.86 -4.52 8.10
C GLY A 60 -6.79 -5.59 8.66
N ASP A 61 -7.43 -5.33 9.79
CA ASP A 61 -8.40 -6.23 10.40
C ASP A 61 -9.68 -6.35 9.55
N ARG A 62 -10.20 -5.24 9.05
CA ARG A 62 -11.37 -5.26 8.15
C ARG A 62 -11.09 -6.02 6.87
N LEU A 63 -9.91 -5.84 6.25
CA LEU A 63 -9.50 -6.65 5.11
C LEU A 63 -9.49 -8.14 5.49
N ARG A 64 -8.82 -8.51 6.59
CA ARG A 64 -8.71 -9.90 7.04
C ARG A 64 -10.08 -10.59 7.17
N TYR A 65 -11.04 -9.90 7.77
CA TYR A 65 -12.39 -10.43 8.02
C TYR A 65 -13.41 -10.11 6.93
N ALA A 66 -13.03 -9.37 5.88
CA ALA A 66 -13.93 -9.11 4.76
C ALA A 66 -14.35 -10.44 4.10
N GLN A 67 -15.63 -10.54 3.75
CA GLN A 67 -16.17 -11.70 3.07
C GLN A 67 -15.45 -11.93 1.73
N PRO A 68 -15.44 -13.17 1.21
CA PRO A 68 -14.99 -13.42 -0.15
C PRO A 68 -15.69 -12.47 -1.12
N GLY A 69 -14.93 -11.91 -2.04
CA GLY A 69 -15.42 -10.93 -2.98
C GLY A 69 -14.56 -10.93 -4.22
N SER A 70 -14.12 -9.75 -4.65
CA SER A 70 -13.33 -9.62 -5.87
C SER A 70 -11.91 -10.16 -5.76
N SER A 71 -11.32 -10.46 -6.92
CA SER A 71 -9.90 -10.82 -7.02
C SER A 71 -8.98 -9.73 -6.45
N ARG A 72 -9.38 -8.45 -6.56
CA ARG A 72 -8.71 -7.31 -5.93
C ARG A 72 -8.73 -7.41 -4.41
N LEU A 73 -9.89 -7.64 -3.80
CA LEU A 73 -10.01 -7.80 -2.36
C LEU A 73 -9.16 -8.98 -1.87
N TYR A 74 -9.21 -10.11 -2.56
CA TYR A 74 -8.37 -11.28 -2.22
C TYR A 74 -6.87 -10.94 -2.20
N ARG A 75 -6.38 -10.20 -3.21
CA ARG A 75 -4.96 -9.80 -3.26
C ARG A 75 -4.61 -8.78 -2.17
N MET A 76 -5.50 -7.83 -1.87
CA MET A 76 -5.31 -6.93 -0.72
C MET A 76 -5.18 -7.74 0.58
N LYS A 77 -6.11 -8.66 0.85
CA LYS A 77 -6.04 -9.54 2.03
C LYS A 77 -4.71 -10.28 2.15
N ARG A 78 -4.20 -10.79 1.03
CA ARG A 78 -2.95 -11.55 0.98
C ARG A 78 -1.71 -10.71 1.28
N TYR A 79 -1.62 -9.50 0.71
CA TYR A 79 -0.38 -8.74 0.69
C TYR A 79 -0.34 -7.51 1.58
N PHE A 80 -1.48 -7.08 2.14
CA PHE A 80 -1.56 -5.84 2.93
C PHE A 80 -0.58 -5.82 4.12
N LYS A 81 -0.46 -6.95 4.84
CA LYS A 81 0.49 -7.04 5.96
C LYS A 81 1.94 -6.89 5.49
N THR A 82 2.32 -7.58 4.42
CA THR A 82 3.66 -7.51 3.84
C THR A 82 4.03 -6.08 3.46
N LEU A 83 3.14 -5.37 2.77
CA LEU A 83 3.35 -3.97 2.41
C LEU A 83 3.45 -3.06 3.64
N LYS A 84 2.61 -3.29 4.65
CA LYS A 84 2.64 -2.53 5.90
C LYS A 84 3.95 -2.71 6.65
N ASP A 85 4.42 -3.95 6.79
CA ASP A 85 5.67 -4.26 7.50
C ASP A 85 6.85 -3.59 6.79
N LEU A 86 6.90 -3.66 5.46
CA LEU A 86 7.93 -3.01 4.66
C LEU A 86 7.89 -1.48 4.81
N ARG A 87 6.70 -0.87 4.78
CA ARG A 87 6.54 0.58 4.99
C ARG A 87 6.96 1.00 6.40
N ILE A 88 6.67 0.21 7.44
CA ILE A 88 7.13 0.50 8.80
C ILE A 88 8.66 0.56 8.85
N ARG A 89 9.34 -0.42 8.21
CA ARG A 89 10.80 -0.41 8.13
C ARG A 89 11.32 0.79 7.32
N ALA A 90 10.70 1.09 6.18
CA ALA A 90 11.07 2.22 5.34
C ALA A 90 10.94 3.57 6.06
N ASP A 91 9.86 3.78 6.82
CA ASP A 91 9.53 5.06 7.44
C ASP A 91 10.21 5.27 8.81
N TYR A 92 10.43 4.21 9.58
CA TYR A 92 10.80 4.33 11.00
C TYR A 92 12.09 3.62 11.38
N ASP A 93 12.52 2.62 10.62
CA ASP A 93 13.80 1.93 10.88
C ASP A 93 14.89 2.51 9.99
N LEU A 94 15.51 3.59 10.47
CA LEU A 94 16.58 4.29 9.76
C LEU A 94 17.91 3.52 9.76
N ALA A 95 18.05 2.51 10.62
CA ALA A 95 19.25 1.68 10.69
C ALA A 95 19.22 0.51 9.68
N ALA A 96 18.03 0.02 9.34
CA ALA A 96 17.84 -1.03 8.35
C ALA A 96 17.70 -0.47 6.93
N ASN A 97 18.51 -0.94 5.99
CA ASN A 97 18.39 -0.55 4.59
C ASN A 97 17.16 -1.18 3.91
N VAL A 98 16.52 -0.43 3.01
CA VAL A 98 15.54 -0.97 2.05
C VAL A 98 16.24 -1.25 0.72
N SER A 99 16.21 -2.51 0.29
CA SER A 99 16.84 -2.95 -0.96
C SER A 99 16.02 -2.54 -2.19
N LYS A 100 16.67 -2.54 -3.37
CA LYS A 100 16.00 -2.22 -4.65
C LYS A 100 14.95 -3.27 -4.97
N GLU A 101 15.26 -4.53 -4.71
CA GLU A 101 14.37 -5.68 -4.90
C GLU A 101 13.12 -5.56 -4.02
N GLU A 102 13.27 -5.14 -2.76
CA GLU A 102 12.14 -4.96 -1.83
C GLU A 102 11.21 -3.83 -2.28
N ALA A 103 11.77 -2.70 -2.72
CA ALA A 103 10.99 -1.58 -3.26
C ALA A 103 10.24 -1.99 -4.54
N LEU A 104 10.91 -2.67 -5.48
CA LEU A 104 10.30 -3.18 -6.71
C LEU A 104 9.21 -4.21 -6.42
N TYR A 105 9.45 -5.10 -5.45
CA TYR A 105 8.47 -6.10 -5.04
C TYR A 105 7.20 -5.44 -4.46
N ALA A 106 7.34 -4.38 -3.67
CA ALA A 106 6.21 -3.62 -3.15
C ALA A 106 5.36 -3.00 -4.27
N ILE A 107 6.01 -2.38 -5.25
CA ILE A 107 5.35 -1.79 -6.42
C ILE A 107 4.65 -2.86 -7.23
N GLU A 108 5.29 -4.00 -7.46
CA GLU A 108 4.70 -5.08 -8.24
C GLU A 108 3.49 -5.69 -7.53
N ILE A 109 3.53 -5.85 -6.21
CA ILE A 109 2.35 -6.21 -5.41
C ILE A 109 1.23 -5.19 -5.63
N ALA A 110 1.53 -3.90 -5.49
CA ALA A 110 0.51 -2.85 -5.64
C ALA A 110 -0.10 -2.87 -7.05
N ARG A 111 0.72 -2.93 -8.11
CA ARG A 111 0.23 -3.09 -9.49
C ARG A 111 -0.65 -4.31 -9.68
N ASN A 112 -0.25 -5.44 -9.11
CA ASN A 112 -1.03 -6.68 -9.15
C ASN A 112 -2.40 -6.55 -8.47
N ILE A 113 -2.50 -5.74 -7.42
CA ILE A 113 -3.78 -5.43 -6.76
C ILE A 113 -4.63 -4.53 -7.66
N PHE A 114 -4.07 -3.44 -8.19
CA PHE A 114 -4.81 -2.47 -9.02
C PHE A 114 -5.35 -3.09 -10.32
N ARG A 115 -4.54 -3.91 -10.99
CA ARG A 115 -4.93 -4.62 -12.23
C ARG A 115 -5.96 -5.73 -12.01
N ALA A 116 -6.14 -6.20 -10.77
CA ALA A 116 -7.10 -7.24 -10.47
C ALA A 116 -8.54 -6.70 -10.61
N ALA A 117 -9.41 -7.52 -11.17
CA ALA A 117 -10.80 -7.18 -11.42
C ALA A 117 -11.50 -6.70 -10.14
N HIS A 118 -12.17 -5.55 -10.27
CA HIS A 118 -13.12 -5.01 -9.31
C HIS A 118 -14.49 -5.67 -9.56
N PRO A 119 -15.34 -5.88 -8.54
CA PRO A 119 -16.72 -6.30 -8.78
C PRO A 119 -17.51 -5.20 -9.51
#